data_AF-A0A7K0J145-F1
#
_entry.id   AF-A0A7K0J145-F1
#
_cell.length_a   1.000
_cell.length_b   1.000
_cell.length_c   1.000
_cell.angle_alpha   90.00
_cell.angle_beta   90.00
_cell.angle_gamma   90.00
#
_symmetry.space_group_name_H-M   'P 1'
#
loop_
_entity.id
_entity.type
_entity.pdbx_description
1 polymer ?
#
loop_
_entity_poly.entity_id
_entity_poly.type
_entity_poly.pdbx_seq_one_letter_code
_entity_poly.pdbx_strand_id
1 'polypeptide(L)'
;MFTTSDFKKGLVIQLDGAPCIITDVTTQSPTARGANTMVKTRYRNLITGQVFDKTFRSGDKVDEADFERHKGQFLYADGGCGVFMDLENYEQFEMEADNFEPLSMYLLDGTEVVLGLFEGRMVNVDLPLSVELLVTETAPVLKNATATAETKDAILETGLKIKVPPYLESGEKVKVDTRDGRFLSRA
;
A
#
# COMPACT_ATOMS: atom_id res chain seq x y z
N MET A 1 -0.80 19.68 16.90
CA MET A 1 -1.25 20.60 15.81
C MET A 1 -0.01 21.01 15.01
N PHE A 2 -0.06 20.81 13.70
CA PHE A 2 1.02 21.16 12.77
C PHE A 2 0.73 22.45 12.04
N THR A 3 1.80 23.07 11.54
CA THR A 3 1.75 24.17 10.58
C THR A 3 2.24 23.69 9.22
N THR A 4 1.94 24.42 8.14
CA THR A 4 2.42 24.05 6.79
C THR A 4 3.95 23.96 6.67
N SER A 5 4.72 24.57 7.57
CA SER A 5 6.19 24.41 7.60
C SER A 5 6.63 23.02 8.07
N ASP A 6 5.78 22.29 8.78
CA ASP A 6 6.05 20.93 9.26
C ASP A 6 5.76 19.88 8.18
N PHE A 7 5.07 20.28 7.09
CA PHE A 7 4.61 19.35 6.06
C PHE A 7 5.80 18.70 5.34
N LYS A 8 5.79 17.38 5.36
CA LYS A 8 6.78 16.53 4.68
C LYS A 8 6.12 15.22 4.28
N LYS A 9 6.70 14.55 3.28
CA LYS A 9 6.26 13.21 2.87
C LYS A 9 6.29 12.26 4.07
N GLY A 10 5.21 11.52 4.28
CA GLY A 10 5.03 10.57 5.37
C GLY A 10 4.37 11.13 6.63
N LEU A 11 4.22 12.46 6.76
CA LEU A 11 3.48 13.06 7.86
C LEU A 11 1.99 12.69 7.75
N VAL A 12 1.39 12.23 8.85
CA VAL A 12 -0.05 11.97 8.93
C VAL A 12 -0.72 13.14 9.65
N ILE A 13 -1.65 13.78 8.97
CA ILE A 13 -2.42 14.93 9.48
C ILE A 13 -3.91 14.59 9.48
N GLN A 14 -4.69 15.25 10.33
CA GLN A 14 -6.14 15.08 10.31
C GLN A 14 -6.76 16.14 9.40
N LEU A 15 -7.49 15.69 8.38
CA LEU A 15 -8.23 16.54 7.46
C LEU A 15 -9.63 15.97 7.28
N ASP A 16 -10.64 16.83 7.39
CA ASP A 16 -12.05 16.47 7.17
C ASP A 16 -12.48 15.25 8.01
N GLY A 17 -11.93 15.14 9.23
CA GLY A 17 -12.20 14.03 10.16
C GLY A 17 -11.43 12.74 9.91
N ALA A 18 -10.55 12.68 8.90
CA ALA A 18 -9.82 11.46 8.52
C ALA A 18 -8.30 11.61 8.64
N PRO A 19 -7.58 10.52 8.97
CA PRO A 19 -6.12 10.48 8.93
C PRO A 19 -5.63 10.50 7.47
N CYS A 20 -4.79 11.47 7.15
CA CYS A 20 -4.30 11.74 5.80
C CYS A 20 -2.77 11.75 5.78
N ILE A 21 -2.16 10.83 5.02
CA ILE A 21 -0.70 10.80 4.84
C ILE A 21 -0.27 11.70 3.69
N ILE A 22 0.64 12.63 3.95
CA ILE A 22 1.23 13.47 2.91
C ILE A 22 2.15 12.62 2.02
N THR A 23 1.90 12.64 0.73
CA THR A 23 2.69 11.89 -0.27
C THR A 23 3.63 12.79 -1.07
N ASP A 24 3.26 14.06 -1.26
CA ASP A 24 4.07 15.08 -1.91
C ASP A 24 3.73 16.47 -1.36
N VAL A 25 4.72 17.35 -1.29
CA VAL A 25 4.53 18.74 -0.87
C VAL A 25 5.45 19.66 -1.67
N THR A 26 4.89 20.71 -2.24
CA THR A 26 5.60 21.72 -3.03
C THR A 26 5.24 23.12 -2.55
N THR A 27 6.23 23.88 -2.13
CA THR A 27 6.07 25.28 -1.72
C THR A 27 6.32 26.22 -2.90
N GLN A 28 5.36 27.11 -3.16
CA GLN A 28 5.43 28.12 -4.20
C GLN A 28 5.39 29.51 -3.57
N SER A 29 6.54 30.17 -3.57
CA SER A 29 6.65 31.57 -3.15
C SER A 29 6.21 32.47 -4.30
N PRO A 30 5.29 33.42 -4.09
CA PRO A 30 4.86 34.31 -5.14
C PRO A 30 5.94 35.35 -5.45
N THR A 31 5.99 35.76 -6.72
CA THR A 31 6.90 36.80 -7.22
C THR A 31 6.39 38.22 -6.98
N ALA A 32 5.08 38.39 -6.75
CA ALA A 32 4.48 39.68 -6.43
C ALA A 32 4.64 40.03 -4.95
N ARG A 33 5.02 41.29 -4.68
CA ARG A 33 5.22 41.82 -3.33
C ARG A 33 3.90 41.78 -2.54
N GLY A 34 3.86 41.05 -1.43
CA GLY A 34 2.68 40.96 -0.55
C GLY A 34 1.71 39.81 -0.85
N ALA A 35 1.99 38.96 -1.83
CA ALA A 35 1.23 37.74 -2.03
C ALA A 35 1.68 36.65 -1.02
N ASN A 36 0.75 35.78 -0.62
CA ASN A 36 1.01 34.70 0.33
C ASN A 36 1.69 33.50 -0.34
N THR A 37 2.70 32.94 0.31
CA THR A 37 3.29 31.64 -0.07
C THR A 37 2.24 30.55 -0.03
N MET A 38 2.15 29.75 -1.10
CA MET A 38 1.21 28.64 -1.23
C MET A 38 1.93 27.32 -1.06
N VAL A 39 1.33 26.38 -0.34
CA VAL A 39 1.87 25.03 -0.11
C VAL A 39 0.92 24.04 -0.77
N LYS A 40 1.30 23.55 -1.95
CA LYS A 40 0.57 22.52 -2.68
C LYS A 40 0.92 21.17 -2.07
N THR A 41 -0.09 20.43 -1.63
CA THR A 41 0.08 19.18 -0.91
C THR A 41 -0.76 18.10 -1.57
N ARG A 42 -0.12 16.99 -1.92
CA ARG A 42 -0.79 15.74 -2.30
C ARG A 42 -0.81 14.80 -1.13
N TYR A 43 -1.97 14.28 -0.77
CA TYR A 43 -2.12 13.37 0.36
C TYR A 43 -3.03 12.20 0.00
N ARG A 44 -2.93 11.12 0.76
CA ARG A 44 -3.81 9.96 0.68
C ARG A 44 -4.64 9.86 1.96
N ASN A 45 -5.95 9.74 1.82
CA ASN A 45 -6.84 9.40 2.92
C ASN A 45 -6.59 7.93 3.31
N LEU A 46 -6.23 7.67 4.57
CA LEU A 46 -5.86 6.33 5.02
C LEU A 46 -7.08 5.44 5.31
N ILE A 47 -8.29 5.99 5.40
CA ILE A 47 -9.53 5.20 5.52
C ILE A 47 -10.00 4.73 4.13
N THR A 48 -10.00 5.62 3.14
CA THR A 48 -10.58 5.32 1.82
C THR A 48 -9.55 4.96 0.75
N GLY A 49 -8.26 5.12 1.03
CA GLY A 49 -7.17 4.95 0.06
C GLY A 49 -7.10 6.04 -1.03
N GLN A 50 -8.06 6.96 -1.09
CA GLN A 50 -8.15 7.98 -2.14
C GLN A 50 -7.04 9.03 -2.02
N VAL A 51 -6.53 9.48 -3.18
CA VAL A 51 -5.48 10.51 -3.26
C VAL A 51 -6.10 11.84 -3.66
N PHE A 52 -5.74 12.90 -2.95
CA PHE A 52 -6.25 14.26 -3.14
C PHE A 52 -5.12 15.27 -3.24
N ASP A 53 -5.39 16.37 -3.94
CA ASP A 53 -4.53 17.55 -4.01
C ASP A 53 -5.22 18.72 -3.30
N LYS A 54 -4.55 19.38 -2.37
CA LYS A 54 -5.04 20.58 -1.66
C LYS A 54 -3.94 21.63 -1.57
N THR A 55 -4.32 22.91 -1.74
CA THR A 55 -3.39 24.03 -1.58
C THR A 55 -3.70 24.75 -0.28
N PHE A 56 -2.68 24.86 0.58
CA PHE A 56 -2.73 25.58 1.84
C PHE A 56 -2.00 26.93 1.69
N ARG A 57 -2.36 27.90 2.53
CA ARG A 57 -1.56 29.12 2.70
C ARG A 57 -0.46 28.84 3.71
N SER A 58 0.70 29.47 3.50
CA SER A 58 1.80 29.37 4.45
C SER A 58 1.37 29.84 5.83
N GLY A 59 1.56 28.98 6.84
CA GLY A 59 1.16 29.21 8.22
C GLY A 59 -0.22 28.66 8.58
N ASP A 60 -0.96 28.09 7.62
CA ASP A 60 -2.19 27.35 7.92
C ASP A 60 -1.87 26.22 8.89
N LYS A 61 -2.81 25.97 9.80
CA LYS A 61 -2.71 24.95 10.84
C LYS A 61 -3.61 23.78 10.52
N VAL A 62 -3.14 22.59 10.84
CA VAL A 62 -3.91 21.34 10.74
C VAL A 62 -3.69 20.51 12.00
N ASP A 63 -4.68 19.71 12.34
CA ASP A 63 -4.58 18.82 13.48
C ASP A 63 -3.69 17.62 13.17
N GLU A 64 -3.09 17.08 14.23
CA GLU A 64 -2.38 15.82 14.18
C GLU A 64 -3.42 14.71 14.28
N ALA A 65 -3.32 13.71 13.41
CA ALA A 65 -4.21 12.56 13.50
C ALA A 65 -3.72 11.64 14.62
N ASP A 66 -4.64 11.14 15.44
CA ASP A 66 -4.41 10.03 16.37
C ASP A 66 -4.24 8.73 15.57
N PHE A 67 -3.11 8.60 14.89
CA PHE A 67 -2.80 7.51 13.97
C PHE A 67 -1.56 6.75 14.43
N GLU A 68 -1.73 5.46 14.66
CA GLU A 68 -0.70 4.55 15.14
C GLU A 68 -0.39 3.48 14.09
N ARG A 69 0.87 3.03 14.06
CA ARG A 69 1.32 1.94 13.18
C ARG A 69 1.79 0.79 14.03
N HIS A 70 1.08 -0.33 13.94
CA HIS A 70 1.39 -1.52 14.70
C HIS A 70 1.90 -2.61 13.78
N LYS A 71 2.77 -3.47 14.30
CA LYS A 71 3.14 -4.70 13.58
C LYS A 71 1.99 -5.67 13.69
N GLY A 72 1.57 -6.22 12.57
CA GLY A 72 0.50 -7.19 12.54
C GLY A 72 0.80 -8.38 11.64
N GLN A 73 -0.16 -9.30 11.64
CA GLN A 73 -0.12 -10.50 10.84
C GLN A 73 -1.50 -10.78 10.26
N PHE A 74 -1.57 -11.10 8.98
CA PHE A 74 -2.79 -11.63 8.38
C PHE A 74 -3.04 -13.06 8.88
N LEU A 75 -4.27 -13.31 9.35
CA LEU A 75 -4.66 -14.61 9.87
C LEU A 75 -5.34 -15.45 8.79
N TYR A 76 -6.48 -14.98 8.28
CA TYR A 76 -7.30 -15.65 7.28
C TYR A 76 -8.34 -14.68 6.69
N ALA A 77 -8.98 -15.09 5.60
CA ALA A 77 -10.14 -14.40 5.06
C ALA A 77 -11.45 -15.08 5.50
N ASP A 78 -12.47 -14.30 5.84
CA ASP A 78 -13.81 -14.80 6.18
C ASP A 78 -14.88 -13.93 5.51
N GLY A 79 -15.80 -14.56 4.77
CA GLY A 79 -16.89 -13.84 4.09
C GLY A 79 -16.45 -12.72 3.12
N GLY A 80 -15.21 -12.74 2.63
CA GLY A 80 -14.61 -11.68 1.81
C GLY A 80 -13.92 -10.57 2.61
N CYS A 81 -13.99 -10.60 3.94
CA CYS A 81 -13.25 -9.73 4.84
C CYS A 81 -11.90 -10.36 5.21
N GLY A 82 -10.94 -9.53 5.60
CA GLY A 82 -9.63 -9.99 6.06
C GLY A 82 -9.49 -9.87 7.57
N VAL A 83 -9.05 -10.94 8.24
CA VAL A 83 -8.77 -10.92 9.69
C VAL A 83 -7.27 -10.76 9.91
N PHE A 84 -6.91 -9.81 10.76
CA PHE A 84 -5.54 -9.48 11.12
C PHE A 84 -5.38 -9.52 12.63
N MET A 85 -4.15 -9.75 13.09
CA MET A 85 -3.79 -9.75 14.50
C MET A 85 -2.62 -8.81 14.73
N ASP A 86 -2.72 -8.01 15.77
CA ASP A 86 -1.61 -7.23 16.31
C ASP A 86 -0.58 -8.14 16.99
N LEU A 87 0.70 -7.98 16.67
CA LEU A 87 1.76 -8.84 17.17
C LEU A 87 2.28 -8.45 18.57
N GLU A 88 1.90 -7.27 19.08
CA GLU A 88 2.28 -6.80 20.41
C GLU A 88 1.23 -7.16 21.46
N ASN A 89 -0.05 -6.92 21.17
CA ASN A 89 -1.14 -7.08 22.13
C ASN A 89 -2.12 -8.23 21.80
N TYR A 90 -1.96 -8.90 20.65
CA TYR A 90 -2.80 -10.02 20.18
C TYR A 90 -4.28 -9.65 19.93
N GLU A 91 -4.60 -8.36 19.85
CA GLU A 91 -5.92 -7.89 19.43
C GLU A 91 -6.15 -8.23 17.96
N GLN A 92 -7.37 -8.67 17.64
CA GLN A 92 -7.76 -8.99 16.27
C GLN A 92 -8.59 -7.88 15.68
N PHE A 93 -8.31 -7.58 14.41
CA PHE A 93 -9.00 -6.57 13.63
C PHE A 93 -9.56 -7.20 12.36
N GLU A 94 -10.75 -6.76 11.97
CA GLU A 94 -11.40 -7.16 10.74
C GLU A 94 -11.37 -6.01 9.74
N MET A 95 -10.95 -6.30 8.51
CA MET A 95 -11.01 -5.38 7.38
C MET A 95 -12.17 -5.76 6.47
N GLU A 96 -13.06 -4.81 6.23
CA GLU A 96 -14.19 -5.00 5.31
C GLU A 96 -13.75 -5.32 3.88
N ALA A 97 -14.60 -6.04 3.16
CA ALA A 97 -14.31 -6.60 1.84
C ALA A 97 -13.80 -5.57 0.83
N ASP A 98 -14.39 -4.37 0.77
CA ASP A 98 -14.00 -3.33 -0.20
C ASP A 98 -12.53 -2.88 -0.02
N ASN A 99 -12.03 -2.89 1.21
CA ASN A 99 -10.64 -2.53 1.52
C ASN A 99 -9.70 -3.75 1.45
N PHE A 100 -10.22 -4.95 1.71
CA PHE A 100 -9.43 -6.18 1.70
C PHE A 100 -9.21 -6.74 0.29
N GLU A 101 -10.21 -6.65 -0.60
CA GLU A 101 -10.17 -7.22 -1.95
C GLU A 101 -8.88 -6.85 -2.71
N PRO A 102 -8.43 -5.58 -2.76
CA PRO A 102 -7.21 -5.20 -3.47
C PRO A 102 -5.92 -5.81 -2.91
N LEU A 103 -5.95 -6.25 -1.64
CA LEU A 103 -4.79 -6.78 -0.91
C LEU A 103 -4.77 -8.31 -0.87
N SER A 104 -5.95 -8.93 -0.94
CA SER A 104 -6.19 -10.36 -0.73
C SER A 104 -5.23 -11.26 -1.51
N MET A 105 -4.96 -10.92 -2.77
CA MET A 105 -4.13 -11.71 -3.69
C MET A 105 -2.63 -11.70 -3.34
N TYR A 106 -2.20 -10.85 -2.41
CA TYR A 106 -0.82 -10.77 -1.93
C TYR A 106 -0.62 -11.41 -0.55
N LEU A 107 -1.70 -11.83 0.11
CA LEU A 107 -1.67 -12.28 1.49
C LEU A 107 -1.78 -13.80 1.57
N LEU A 108 -0.83 -14.41 2.26
CA LEU A 108 -0.93 -15.78 2.78
C LEU A 108 -1.12 -15.74 4.28
N ASP A 109 -1.78 -16.75 4.84
CA ASP A 109 -1.90 -16.92 6.29
C ASP A 109 -0.51 -16.80 6.94
N GLY A 110 -0.41 -15.93 7.94
CA GLY A 110 0.84 -15.63 8.61
C GLY A 110 1.68 -14.51 7.99
N THR A 111 1.23 -13.86 6.90
CA THR A 111 1.95 -12.73 6.30
C THR A 111 2.04 -11.56 7.28
N GLU A 112 3.26 -11.14 7.61
CA GLU A 112 3.49 -9.94 8.42
C GLU A 112 3.16 -8.66 7.63
N VAL A 113 2.47 -7.74 8.29
CA VAL A 113 1.99 -6.47 7.73
C VAL A 113 2.15 -5.34 8.75
N VAL A 114 1.88 -4.11 8.34
CA VAL A 114 1.75 -2.98 9.26
C VAL A 114 0.29 -2.55 9.32
N LEU A 115 -0.30 -2.59 10.51
CA LEU A 115 -1.68 -2.15 10.77
C LEU A 115 -1.67 -0.65 11.02
N GLY A 116 -2.54 0.08 10.33
CA GLY A 116 -2.81 1.49 10.56
C GLY A 116 -4.06 1.67 11.41
N LEU A 117 -3.89 2.13 12.65
CA LEU A 117 -4.97 2.38 13.60
C LEU A 117 -5.25 3.87 13.68
N PHE A 118 -6.52 4.25 13.65
CA PHE A 118 -6.98 5.62 13.86
C PHE A 118 -8.04 5.64 14.95
N GLU A 119 -7.82 6.41 16.01
CA GLU A 119 -8.70 6.43 17.20
C GLU A 119 -8.98 5.00 17.73
N GLY A 120 -7.96 4.15 17.74
CA GLY A 120 -8.03 2.75 18.17
C GLY A 120 -8.72 1.78 17.20
N ARG A 121 -9.13 2.22 16.00
CA ARG A 121 -9.76 1.36 14.98
C ARG A 121 -8.81 1.13 13.81
N MET A 122 -8.71 -0.11 13.34
CA MET A 122 -7.94 -0.39 12.12
C MET A 122 -8.63 0.25 10.91
N VAL A 123 -7.89 1.10 10.20
CA VAL A 123 -8.37 1.82 9.01
C VAL A 123 -7.61 1.45 7.74
N ASN A 124 -6.39 0.92 7.88
CA ASN A 124 -5.52 0.55 6.76
C ASN A 124 -4.59 -0.60 7.14
N VAL A 125 -4.12 -1.32 6.13
CA VAL A 125 -3.02 -2.27 6.23
C VAL A 125 -1.99 -1.93 5.14
N ASP A 126 -0.74 -1.76 5.55
CA ASP A 126 0.40 -1.61 4.66
C ASP A 126 1.06 -2.98 4.45
N LEU A 127 1.05 -3.47 3.22
CA LEU A 127 1.73 -4.70 2.81
C LEU A 127 3.25 -4.52 2.82
N PRO A 128 4.04 -5.60 3.01
CA PRO A 128 5.47 -5.55 2.73
C PRO A 128 5.70 -5.14 1.28
N LEU A 129 6.84 -4.51 0.97
CA LEU A 129 7.18 -4.07 -0.39
C LEU A 129 7.17 -5.20 -1.42
N SER A 130 7.33 -6.44 -0.94
CA SER A 130 7.29 -7.63 -1.75
C SER A 130 6.82 -8.83 -0.95
N VAL A 131 6.16 -9.76 -1.62
CA VAL A 131 5.72 -11.05 -1.07
C VAL A 131 6.33 -12.20 -1.86
N GLU A 132 6.48 -13.35 -1.21
CA GLU A 132 6.94 -14.58 -1.85
C GLU A 132 5.76 -15.52 -2.03
N LEU A 133 5.49 -15.89 -3.29
CA LEU A 133 4.34 -16.71 -3.65
C LEU A 133 4.78 -17.84 -4.58
N LEU A 134 4.18 -19.01 -4.42
CA LEU A 134 4.39 -20.18 -5.26
C LEU A 134 3.69 -20.01 -6.61
N VAL A 135 4.40 -20.30 -7.70
CA VAL A 135 3.81 -20.45 -9.04
C VAL A 135 3.07 -21.78 -9.11
N THR A 136 1.76 -21.75 -9.24
CA THR A 136 0.93 -22.96 -9.39
C THR A 136 0.82 -23.37 -10.85
N GLU A 137 0.60 -22.40 -11.74
CA GLU A 137 0.45 -22.65 -13.17
C GLU A 137 1.25 -21.62 -13.98
N THR A 138 1.85 -22.05 -15.08
CA THR A 138 2.47 -21.13 -16.04
C THR A 138 2.42 -21.68 -17.46
N ALA A 139 2.38 -20.79 -18.45
CA ALA A 139 2.33 -21.19 -19.84
C ALA A 139 3.57 -22.03 -20.25
N PRO A 140 3.42 -22.97 -21.21
CA PRO A 140 4.54 -23.74 -21.71
C PRO A 140 5.55 -22.82 -22.43
N VAL A 141 6.81 -23.24 -22.42
CA VAL A 141 7.88 -22.53 -23.15
C VAL A 141 7.61 -22.58 -24.65
N LEU A 142 7.52 -21.42 -25.31
CA LEU A 142 7.40 -21.33 -26.76
C LEU A 142 8.72 -21.76 -27.41
N LYS A 143 8.74 -22.96 -28.00
CA LYS A 143 9.94 -23.59 -28.59
C LYS A 143 10.63 -22.78 -29.72
N ASN A 144 10.00 -21.74 -30.24
CA ASN A 144 10.49 -20.95 -31.39
C ASN A 144 10.59 -19.44 -31.11
N ALA A 145 10.53 -19.02 -29.86
CA ALA A 145 10.66 -17.61 -29.49
C ALA A 145 12.13 -17.16 -29.58
N THR A 146 12.42 -16.17 -30.43
CA THR A 146 13.70 -15.47 -30.46
C THR A 146 13.97 -14.77 -29.13
N ALA A 147 15.22 -14.78 -28.65
CA ALA A 147 15.71 -14.36 -27.33
C ALA A 147 15.46 -12.89 -26.89
N THR A 148 14.56 -12.15 -27.55
CA THR A 148 13.98 -10.92 -26.99
C THR A 148 13.15 -11.27 -25.75
N ALA A 149 13.11 -10.35 -24.77
CA ALA A 149 12.48 -10.51 -23.45
C ALA A 149 10.97 -10.84 -23.50
N GLU A 150 10.63 -12.04 -23.95
CA GLU A 150 9.30 -12.59 -23.84
C GLU A 150 9.04 -12.90 -22.37
N THR A 151 7.87 -12.50 -21.90
CA THR A 151 7.33 -12.92 -20.61
C THR A 151 6.14 -13.82 -20.89
N LYS A 152 5.90 -14.75 -19.98
CA LYS A 152 4.75 -15.65 -20.02
C LYS A 152 3.85 -15.39 -18.82
N ASP A 153 2.59 -15.78 -18.96
CA ASP A 153 1.65 -15.71 -17.85
C ASP A 153 1.92 -16.81 -16.82
N ALA A 154 1.79 -16.44 -15.55
CA ALA A 154 1.80 -17.34 -14.41
C ALA A 154 0.66 -17.01 -13.45
N ILE A 155 0.10 -18.04 -12.84
CA ILE A 155 -0.85 -17.96 -11.73
C ILE A 155 -0.11 -18.39 -10.48
N LEU A 156 -0.29 -17.61 -9.41
CA LEU A 156 0.31 -17.89 -8.10
C LEU A 156 -0.68 -18.60 -7.19
N GLU A 157 -0.23 -19.11 -6.04
CA GLU A 157 -1.05 -19.87 -5.09
C GLU A 157 -2.25 -19.10 -4.52
N THR A 158 -2.18 -17.76 -4.51
CA THR A 158 -3.29 -16.88 -4.14
C THR A 158 -4.29 -16.65 -5.27
N GLY A 159 -3.99 -17.08 -6.50
CA GLY A 159 -4.74 -16.76 -7.71
C GLY A 159 -4.24 -15.50 -8.44
N LEU A 160 -3.25 -14.79 -7.88
CA LEU A 160 -2.64 -13.62 -8.52
C LEU A 160 -2.03 -14.01 -9.88
N LYS A 161 -2.35 -13.23 -10.92
CA LYS A 161 -1.82 -13.44 -12.28
C LYS A 161 -0.74 -12.43 -12.57
N ILE A 162 0.46 -12.91 -12.92
CA ILE A 162 1.62 -12.06 -13.20
C ILE A 162 2.34 -12.48 -14.48
N LYS A 163 3.17 -11.58 -15.01
CA LYS A 163 4.12 -11.87 -16.09
C LYS A 163 5.45 -12.31 -15.51
N VAL A 164 5.95 -13.47 -15.93
CA VAL A 164 7.21 -14.06 -15.48
C VAL A 164 8.16 -14.37 -16.65
N PRO A 165 9.48 -14.44 -16.41
CA PRO A 165 10.43 -14.93 -17.40
C PRO A 165 10.12 -16.34 -17.94
N PRO A 166 10.53 -16.68 -19.19
CA PRO A 166 10.19 -17.95 -19.82
C PRO A 166 10.75 -19.18 -19.11
N TYR A 167 11.85 -19.01 -18.37
CA TYR A 167 12.54 -20.08 -17.66
C TYR A 167 11.88 -20.51 -16.35
N LEU A 168 10.88 -19.77 -15.83
CA LEU A 168 10.20 -20.15 -14.60
C LEU A 168 9.26 -21.33 -14.83
N GLU A 169 9.24 -22.29 -13.91
CA GLU A 169 8.35 -23.44 -13.95
C GLU A 169 7.33 -23.42 -12.80
N SER A 170 6.28 -24.23 -12.91
CA SER A 170 5.35 -24.48 -11.80
C SER A 170 6.08 -25.15 -10.64
N GLY A 171 5.71 -24.79 -9.41
CA GLY A 171 6.33 -25.26 -8.18
C GLY A 171 7.49 -24.40 -7.69
N GLU A 172 7.87 -23.35 -8.43
CA GLU A 172 8.88 -22.39 -7.99
C GLU A 172 8.27 -21.23 -7.20
N LYS A 173 8.99 -20.74 -6.18
CA LYS A 173 8.62 -19.52 -5.47
C LYS A 173 9.20 -18.29 -6.15
N VAL A 174 8.39 -17.25 -6.23
CA VAL A 174 8.75 -15.97 -6.84
C VAL A 174 8.47 -14.83 -5.89
N LYS A 175 9.30 -13.80 -5.99
CA LYS A 175 9.14 -12.55 -5.27
C LYS A 175 8.37 -11.56 -6.15
N VAL A 176 7.30 -10.99 -5.61
CA VAL A 176 6.37 -10.09 -6.31
C VAL A 176 6.35 -8.73 -5.62
N ASP A 177 6.41 -7.64 -6.38
CA ASP A 177 6.22 -6.27 -5.86
C ASP A 177 4.73 -6.04 -5.58
N THR A 178 4.37 -5.69 -4.35
CA THR A 178 2.96 -5.54 -3.93
C THR A 178 2.31 -4.25 -4.44
N ARG A 179 3.10 -3.31 -4.98
CA ARG A 179 2.60 -2.01 -5.45
C ARG A 179 2.05 -2.08 -6.88
N ASP A 180 2.63 -2.93 -7.71
CA ASP A 180 2.29 -3.06 -9.13
C ASP A 180 2.13 -4.51 -9.59
N GLY A 181 2.30 -5.50 -8.70
CA GLY A 181 2.13 -6.92 -8.99
C GLY A 181 3.19 -7.52 -9.90
N ARG A 182 4.32 -6.85 -10.14
CA ARG A 182 5.33 -7.38 -11.07
C ARG A 182 6.25 -8.41 -10.40
N PHE A 183 6.72 -9.34 -11.22
CA PHE A 183 7.83 -10.23 -10.86
C PHE A 183 9.10 -9.43 -10.56
N LEU A 184 9.75 -9.73 -9.43
CA LEU A 184 11.04 -9.18 -9.04
C LEU A 184 12.18 -10.17 -9.26
N SER A 185 12.05 -11.37 -8.70
CA SER A 185 13.06 -12.43 -8.77
C SER A 185 12.48 -13.80 -8.42
N ARG A 186 13.24 -14.86 -8.69
CA ARG A 186 13.07 -16.15 -8.03
C ARG A 186 13.42 -15.97 -6.54
N ALA A 187 12.66 -16.58 -5.64
CA ALA A 187 12.90 -16.55 -4.20
C ALA A 187 13.92 -17.62 -3.78
#